data_AF-A0A8J3M721-F1
#
_entry.id   AF-A0A8J3M721-F1
#
_cell.length_a   1.000
_cell.length_b   1.000
_cell.length_c   1.000
_cell.angle_alpha   90.00
_cell.angle_beta   90.00
_cell.angle_gamma   90.00
#
_symmetry.space_group_name_H-M   'P 1'
#
loop_
_entity.id
_entity.type
_entity.pdbx_description
1 polymer ?
#
loop_
_entity_poly.entity_id
_entity_poly.type
_entity_poly.pdbx_seq_one_letter_code
_entity_poly.pdbx_strand_id
1 'polypeptide(L)'
;MILSVSFKNEWHYGESQDEASQLITEVMKGLRGEEESDGLYWTGDDAWFCLADRRHSNEDQVSGSYLRVAVNRHTGYGALIWLVDQADPRKGGVYDSVWISDNPESPDFDPRVVSDPGYPLFHDPSSTLPVAQIRAALEEYCRAYTGERPECISWVEGHLNGQRLDRPSIVDFVENISID
;
A
#
# COMPACT_ATOMS: atom_id res chain seq x y z
N MET A 1 -17.29 -7.01 -11.31
CA MET A 1 -15.90 -6.57 -11.08
C MET A 1 -15.26 -7.61 -10.19
N ILE A 2 -14.05 -8.05 -10.53
CA ILE A 2 -13.26 -9.00 -9.77
C ILE A 2 -12.18 -8.22 -9.02
N LEU A 3 -12.07 -8.47 -7.71
CA LEU A 3 -10.91 -8.05 -6.93
C LEU A 3 -9.80 -9.06 -7.15
N SER A 4 -8.64 -8.59 -7.64
CA SER A 4 -7.42 -9.39 -7.67
C SER A 4 -6.43 -8.80 -6.66
N VAL A 5 -5.78 -9.65 -5.88
CA VAL A 5 -4.80 -9.23 -4.88
C VAL A 5 -3.51 -10.03 -5.07
N SER A 6 -2.40 -9.34 -5.29
CA SER A 6 -1.06 -9.96 -5.20
C SER A 6 -0.58 -9.86 -3.76
N PHE A 7 -0.34 -11.01 -3.14
CA PHE A 7 0.08 -11.13 -1.76
C PHE A 7 0.91 -12.40 -1.60
N LYS A 8 2.06 -12.33 -0.90
CA LYS A 8 2.98 -13.47 -0.72
C LYS A 8 3.42 -14.13 -2.04
N ASN A 9 3.64 -13.32 -3.08
CA ASN A 9 4.00 -13.76 -4.43
C ASN A 9 2.95 -14.62 -5.14
N GLU A 10 1.69 -14.58 -4.68
CA GLU A 10 0.57 -15.28 -5.30
C GLU A 10 -0.58 -14.31 -5.60
N TRP A 11 -1.35 -14.60 -6.66
CA TRP A 11 -2.56 -13.87 -7.00
C TRP A 11 -3.80 -14.56 -6.41
N HIS A 12 -4.56 -13.81 -5.63
CA HIS A 12 -5.82 -14.21 -5.03
C HIS A 12 -6.98 -13.41 -5.64
N TYR A 13 -8.18 -13.99 -5.65
CA TYR A 13 -9.33 -13.39 -6.33
C TYR A 13 -10.58 -13.41 -5.46
N GLY A 14 -11.34 -12.32 -5.49
CA GLY A 14 -12.69 -12.23 -4.96
C GLY A 14 -13.66 -11.78 -6.05
N GLU A 15 -14.64 -12.62 -6.39
CA GLU A 15 -15.64 -12.35 -7.42
C GLU A 15 -16.98 -11.87 -6.81
N SER A 16 -17.12 -12.02 -5.50
CA SER A 16 -18.24 -11.52 -4.69
C SER A 16 -17.76 -10.62 -3.55
N GLN A 17 -18.71 -9.88 -2.95
CA GLN A 17 -18.42 -9.02 -1.80
C GLN A 17 -17.95 -9.80 -0.57
N ASP A 18 -18.49 -11.00 -0.36
CA ASP A 18 -18.10 -11.87 0.75
C ASP A 18 -16.67 -12.39 0.56
N GLU A 19 -16.31 -12.82 -0.64
CA GLU A 19 -14.94 -13.24 -0.97
C GLU A 19 -13.95 -12.08 -0.86
N ALA A 20 -14.32 -10.88 -1.33
CA ALA A 20 -13.48 -9.69 -1.16
C ALA A 20 -13.24 -9.38 0.33
N SER A 21 -14.27 -9.49 1.17
CA SER A 21 -14.18 -9.25 2.61
C SER A 21 -13.30 -10.30 3.32
N GLN A 22 -13.39 -11.56 2.89
CA GLN A 22 -12.52 -12.64 3.36
C GLN A 22 -11.07 -12.37 2.95
N LEU A 23 -10.83 -11.99 1.69
CA LEU A 23 -9.51 -11.72 1.18
C LEU A 23 -8.83 -10.52 1.88
N ILE A 24 -9.56 -9.43 2.13
CA ILE A 24 -9.08 -8.32 2.97
C ILE A 24 -8.66 -8.85 4.34
N THR A 25 -9.49 -9.71 4.95
CA THR A 25 -9.19 -10.26 6.28
C THR A 25 -7.94 -11.14 6.27
N GLU A 26 -7.74 -11.95 5.24
CA GLU A 26 -6.55 -12.80 5.07
C GLU A 26 -5.29 -11.95 4.89
N VAL A 27 -5.32 -10.96 4.00
CA VAL A 27 -4.21 -10.06 3.75
C VAL A 27 -3.84 -9.29 5.01
N MET A 28 -4.81 -8.65 5.68
CA MET A 28 -4.55 -7.86 6.89
C MET A 28 -3.99 -8.70 8.05
N LYS A 29 -4.34 -9.99 8.13
CA LYS A 29 -3.76 -10.92 9.12
C LYS A 29 -2.37 -11.40 8.69
N GLY A 30 -2.15 -11.55 7.40
CA GLY A 30 -0.95 -12.16 6.85
C GLY A 30 0.19 -11.19 6.61
N LEU A 31 -0.07 -9.89 6.42
CA LEU A 31 0.95 -8.85 6.27
C LEU A 31 1.81 -8.77 7.53
N ARG A 32 3.12 -8.67 7.33
CA ARG A 32 4.14 -8.57 8.38
C ARG A 32 4.89 -7.27 8.20
N GLY A 33 5.19 -6.62 9.34
CA GLY A 33 6.16 -5.54 9.36
C GLY A 33 7.58 -6.10 9.37
N GLU A 34 8.55 -5.22 9.62
CA GLU A 34 9.92 -5.66 9.80
C GLU A 34 10.05 -6.64 10.97
N GLU A 35 10.96 -7.60 10.81
CA GLU A 35 11.27 -8.59 11.82
C GLU A 35 12.73 -9.04 11.67
N GLU A 36 13.43 -9.13 12.79
CA GLU A 36 14.74 -9.76 12.86
C GLU A 36 14.59 -11.09 13.58
N SER A 37 14.84 -12.20 12.88
CA SER A 37 14.77 -13.54 13.45
C SER A 37 15.94 -14.39 12.96
N ASP A 38 16.62 -15.07 13.88
CA ASP A 38 17.73 -15.98 13.59
C ASP A 38 18.85 -15.37 12.71
N GLY A 39 19.10 -14.06 12.86
CA GLY A 39 20.11 -13.33 12.08
C GLY A 39 19.71 -13.03 10.63
N LEU A 40 18.45 -13.29 10.26
CA LEU A 40 17.86 -12.86 9.00
C LEU A 40 17.02 -11.61 9.25
N TYR A 41 17.28 -10.57 8.47
CA TYR A 41 16.50 -9.35 8.48
C TYR A 41 15.38 -9.43 7.43
N TRP A 42 14.13 -9.31 7.89
CA TRP A 42 12.95 -9.22 7.06
C TRP A 42 12.41 -7.80 7.10
N THR A 43 12.34 -7.13 5.95
CA THR A 43 11.87 -5.73 5.89
C THR A 43 10.35 -5.60 6.11
N GLY A 44 9.60 -6.67 5.81
CA GLY A 44 8.14 -6.67 5.83
C GLY A 44 7.55 -7.02 4.46
N ASP A 45 6.22 -7.12 4.42
CA ASP A 45 5.43 -7.47 3.24
C ASP A 45 4.49 -6.34 2.84
N ASP A 46 4.14 -6.30 1.56
CA ASP A 46 3.03 -5.52 1.03
C ASP A 46 2.04 -6.41 0.28
N ALA A 47 0.90 -5.83 -0.07
CA ALA A 47 -0.08 -6.44 -0.95
C ALA A 47 -0.61 -5.40 -1.94
N TRP A 48 -0.93 -5.86 -3.15
CA TRP A 48 -1.41 -5.02 -4.24
C TRP A 48 -2.83 -5.42 -4.61
N PHE A 49 -3.78 -4.51 -4.39
CA PHE A 49 -5.19 -4.68 -4.71
C PHE A 49 -5.48 -4.02 -6.05
N CYS A 50 -6.22 -4.71 -6.91
CA CYS A 50 -6.63 -4.19 -8.18
C CYS A 50 -8.03 -4.69 -8.57
N LEU A 51 -8.78 -3.86 -9.29
CA LEU A 51 -10.18 -4.09 -9.64
C LEU A 51 -10.33 -4.02 -11.16
N ALA A 52 -10.89 -5.08 -11.74
CA ALA A 52 -11.13 -5.16 -13.17
C ALA A 52 -12.37 -6.01 -13.50
N ASP A 53 -12.76 -6.05 -14.77
CA ASP A 53 -13.82 -6.92 -15.28
C ASP A 53 -13.41 -8.40 -15.37
N ARG A 54 -12.11 -8.67 -15.42
CA ARG A 54 -11.49 -10.00 -15.45
C ARG A 54 -10.36 -10.13 -14.43
N ARG A 55 -9.91 -11.36 -14.19
CA ARG A 55 -8.80 -11.65 -13.26
C ARG A 55 -7.51 -11.00 -13.76
N HIS A 56 -6.79 -10.36 -12.85
CA HIS A 56 -5.47 -9.79 -13.12
C HIS A 56 -4.39 -10.85 -12.92
N SER A 57 -3.44 -10.94 -13.84
CA SER A 57 -2.24 -11.78 -13.70
C SER A 57 -1.01 -11.08 -14.27
N ASN A 58 0.16 -11.68 -14.06
CA ASN A 58 1.41 -11.14 -14.60
C ASN A 58 1.43 -11.12 -16.15
N GLU A 59 0.73 -12.06 -16.78
CA GLU A 59 0.61 -12.20 -18.24
C GLU A 59 -0.50 -11.32 -18.82
N ASP A 60 -1.49 -10.96 -17.99
CA ASP A 60 -2.67 -10.19 -18.40
C ASP A 60 -2.96 -9.10 -17.37
N GLN A 61 -2.33 -7.95 -17.58
CA GLN A 61 -2.48 -6.77 -16.74
C GLN A 61 -3.71 -5.98 -17.19
N VAL A 62 -4.80 -6.15 -16.43
CA VAL A 62 -6.13 -5.69 -16.83
C VAL A 62 -6.68 -4.58 -15.95
N SER A 63 -5.98 -4.26 -14.87
CA SER A 63 -6.40 -3.20 -13.95
C SER A 63 -5.73 -1.90 -14.34
N GLY A 64 -6.51 -0.84 -14.40
CA GLY A 64 -6.00 0.49 -14.64
C GLY A 64 -5.56 1.21 -13.36
N SER A 65 -5.94 0.74 -12.17
CA SER A 65 -5.53 1.32 -10.89
C SER A 65 -5.10 0.26 -9.88
N TYR A 66 -4.22 0.65 -8.97
CA TYR A 66 -3.69 -0.21 -7.92
C TYR A 66 -3.78 0.49 -6.57
N LEU A 67 -4.16 -0.27 -5.54
CA LEU A 67 -4.07 0.12 -4.15
C LEU A 67 -3.11 -0.83 -3.45
N ARG A 68 -1.93 -0.33 -3.12
CA ARG A 68 -0.90 -1.04 -2.38
C ARG A 68 -1.06 -0.78 -0.89
N VAL A 69 -0.89 -1.81 -0.07
CA VAL A 69 -1.00 -1.75 1.38
C VAL A 69 0.16 -2.46 2.05
N ALA A 70 0.68 -1.86 3.12
CA ALA A 70 1.63 -2.47 4.02
C ALA A 70 1.18 -2.25 5.47
N VAL A 71 1.47 -3.20 6.36
CA VAL A 71 1.09 -3.15 7.77
C VAL A 71 2.22 -3.65 8.65
N ASN A 72 2.59 -2.87 9.66
CA ASN A 72 3.37 -3.34 10.78
C ASN A 72 2.45 -3.66 11.97
N ARG A 73 2.16 -4.95 12.15
CA ARG A 73 1.26 -5.44 13.20
C ARG A 73 1.82 -5.27 14.62
N HIS A 74 3.14 -5.17 14.77
CA HIS A 74 3.76 -4.95 16.08
C HIS A 74 3.48 -3.54 16.61
N THR A 75 3.45 -2.56 15.71
CA THR A 75 3.17 -1.15 16.06
C THR A 75 1.69 -0.81 15.94
N GLY A 76 0.92 -1.59 15.17
CA GLY A 76 -0.51 -1.37 14.95
C GLY A 76 -0.82 -0.34 13.87
N TYR A 77 0.16 -0.05 13.00
CA TYR A 77 0.06 0.92 11.92
C TYR A 77 0.23 0.26 10.55
N GLY A 78 -0.32 0.92 9.53
CA GLY A 78 -0.06 0.59 8.13
C GLY A 78 -0.06 1.84 7.26
N ALA A 79 0.16 1.67 5.97
CA ALA A 79 0.16 2.76 5.00
C ALA A 79 -0.40 2.26 3.67
N LEU A 80 -0.87 3.20 2.86
CA LEU A 80 -1.46 2.94 1.56
C LEU A 80 -0.75 3.76 0.49
N ILE A 81 -0.60 3.17 -0.70
CA ILE A 81 -0.20 3.87 -1.92
C ILE A 81 -1.25 3.55 -2.99
N TRP A 82 -1.82 4.58 -3.60
CA TRP A 82 -2.72 4.45 -4.74
C TRP A 82 -2.07 5.05 -5.98
N LEU A 83 -2.19 4.34 -7.10
CA LEU A 83 -1.70 4.80 -8.39
C LEU A 83 -2.55 4.25 -9.53
N VAL A 84 -2.40 4.86 -10.70
CA VAL A 84 -3.05 4.47 -11.94
C VAL A 84 -1.96 4.08 -12.95
N ASP A 85 -2.21 3.00 -13.68
CA ASP A 85 -1.36 2.57 -14.77
C ASP A 85 -1.38 3.60 -15.91
N GLN A 86 -0.24 3.84 -16.56
CA GLN A 86 -0.19 4.80 -17.67
C GLN A 86 -1.03 4.38 -18.88
N ALA A 87 -1.35 3.09 -18.99
CA ALA A 87 -2.25 2.55 -20.01
C ALA A 87 -3.73 2.76 -19.68
N ASP A 88 -4.09 3.17 -18.46
CA ASP A 88 -5.48 3.51 -18.11
C ASP A 88 -5.97 4.67 -19.00
N PRO A 89 -7.19 4.58 -19.56
CA PRO A 89 -7.78 5.66 -20.34
C PRO A 89 -8.06 6.93 -19.53
N ARG A 90 -8.19 6.83 -18.20
CA ARG A 90 -8.30 7.96 -17.27
C ARG A 90 -6.93 8.63 -17.16
N LYS A 91 -6.87 9.91 -17.53
CA LYS A 91 -5.64 10.72 -17.55
C LYS A 91 -5.89 12.10 -16.98
N GLY A 92 -4.84 12.74 -16.48
CA GLY A 92 -4.91 14.10 -15.96
C GLY A 92 -5.22 14.17 -14.47
N GLY A 93 -4.65 15.17 -13.81
CA GLY A 93 -4.96 15.51 -12.42
C GLY A 93 -4.62 14.36 -11.47
N VAL A 94 -5.63 13.82 -10.79
CA VAL A 94 -5.44 12.76 -9.78
C VAL A 94 -4.83 11.49 -10.38
N TYR A 95 -5.11 11.18 -11.65
CA TYR A 95 -4.67 9.94 -12.30
C TYR A 95 -3.21 9.95 -12.77
N ASP A 96 -2.54 11.11 -12.80
CA ASP A 96 -1.14 11.22 -13.25
C ASP A 96 -0.14 11.15 -12.07
N SER A 97 -0.64 11.12 -10.83
CA SER A 97 0.17 11.14 -9.61
C SER A 97 0.08 9.82 -8.85
N VAL A 98 1.13 9.52 -8.08
CA VAL A 98 1.08 8.52 -7.02
C VAL A 98 0.61 9.21 -5.75
N TRP A 99 -0.30 8.57 -5.01
CA TRP A 99 -0.88 9.10 -3.80
C TRP A 99 -0.56 8.19 -2.62
N ILE A 100 -0.18 8.79 -1.50
CA ILE A 100 0.18 8.09 -0.27
C ILE A 100 -0.81 8.49 0.81
N SER A 101 -1.21 7.56 1.68
CA SER A 101 -2.05 7.88 2.84
C SER A 101 -1.45 9.02 3.63
N ASP A 102 -2.29 9.93 4.12
CA ASP A 102 -1.88 11.08 4.90
C ASP A 102 -2.50 11.04 6.30
N ASN A 103 -1.65 11.14 7.31
CA ASN A 103 -1.99 11.18 8.72
C ASN A 103 -1.52 12.51 9.34
N PRO A 104 -2.42 13.51 9.49
CA PRO A 104 -2.08 14.76 10.16
C PRO A 104 -1.82 14.57 11.67
N GLU A 105 -2.27 13.46 12.25
CA GLU A 105 -2.06 13.05 13.65
C GLU A 105 -1.04 11.90 13.70
N SER A 106 0.12 12.13 13.08
CA SER A 106 1.19 11.13 12.98
C SER A 106 1.66 10.65 14.37
N PRO A 107 2.04 9.37 14.51
CA PRO A 107 2.68 8.89 15.74
C PRO A 107 3.97 9.67 16.02
N ASP A 108 4.33 9.78 17.30
CA ASP A 108 5.57 10.41 17.78
C ASP A 108 6.81 9.48 17.70
N PHE A 109 6.62 8.30 17.11
CA PHE A 109 7.64 7.29 16.86
C PHE A 109 7.56 6.82 15.41
N ASP A 110 8.64 6.22 14.89
CA ASP A 110 8.65 5.58 13.57
C ASP A 110 7.95 4.20 13.66
N PRO A 111 6.81 3.98 12.98
CA PRO A 111 6.10 2.71 13.06
C PRO A 111 6.71 1.61 12.19
N ARG A 112 7.76 1.92 11.43
CA ARG A 112 8.50 0.97 10.59
C ARG A 112 7.57 0.19 9.66
N VAL A 113 6.69 0.92 8.97
CA VAL A 113 5.82 0.35 7.93
C VAL A 113 6.58 0.37 6.62
N VAL A 114 6.83 -0.81 6.05
CA VAL A 114 7.60 -0.95 4.80
C VAL A 114 6.91 -0.22 3.65
N SER A 115 7.69 0.54 2.89
CA SER A 115 7.25 1.20 1.66
C SER A 115 7.87 0.60 0.41
N ASP A 116 8.95 -0.17 0.53
CA ASP A 116 9.52 -0.98 -0.54
C ASP A 116 10.17 -2.23 0.09
N PRO A 117 9.58 -3.43 -0.06
CA PRO A 117 10.19 -4.65 0.45
C PRO A 117 11.51 -5.02 -0.24
N GLY A 118 11.70 -4.61 -1.51
CA GLY A 118 12.89 -4.91 -2.30
C GLY A 118 14.09 -4.03 -1.97
N TYR A 119 13.84 -2.87 -1.36
CA TYR A 119 14.85 -1.94 -0.89
C TYR A 119 14.39 -1.39 0.46
N PRO A 120 15.05 -1.63 1.60
CA PRO A 120 14.47 -1.51 2.94
C PRO A 120 14.10 -0.08 3.35
N LEU A 121 13.08 0.46 2.68
CA LEU A 121 12.52 1.78 2.82
C LEU A 121 11.21 1.65 3.58
N PHE A 122 10.97 2.68 4.38
CA PHE A 122 9.81 2.77 5.25
C PHE A 122 9.05 4.04 4.92
N HIS A 123 7.75 3.99 5.12
CA HIS A 123 6.89 5.16 5.01
C HIS A 123 7.28 6.21 6.06
N ASP A 124 7.19 7.48 5.67
CA ASP A 124 7.19 8.59 6.63
C ASP A 124 6.11 8.35 7.70
N PRO A 125 6.36 8.61 8.99
CA PRO A 125 5.34 8.43 10.05
C PRO A 125 4.03 9.19 9.76
N SER A 126 4.10 10.34 9.09
CA SER A 126 2.93 11.12 8.64
C SER A 126 2.14 10.42 7.54
N SER A 127 2.64 9.33 6.97
CA SER A 127 1.91 8.51 6.01
C SER A 127 1.25 7.29 6.66
N THR A 128 1.52 7.02 7.93
CA THR A 128 1.05 5.82 8.60
C THR A 128 -0.25 6.07 9.34
N LEU A 129 -1.21 5.16 9.21
CA LEU A 129 -2.52 5.23 9.87
C LEU A 129 -2.71 4.00 10.76
N PRO A 130 -3.53 4.09 11.82
CA PRO A 130 -3.94 2.93 12.59
C PRO A 130 -4.54 1.83 11.70
N VAL A 131 -4.22 0.57 11.98
CA VAL A 131 -4.68 -0.60 11.18
C VAL A 131 -6.19 -0.63 10.96
N ALA A 132 -6.98 -0.12 11.91
CA ALA A 132 -8.43 -0.01 11.75
C ALA A 132 -8.84 0.91 10.59
N GLN A 133 -8.13 2.03 10.38
CA GLN A 133 -8.37 2.95 9.27
C GLN A 133 -7.90 2.36 7.94
N ILE A 134 -6.77 1.64 7.94
CA ILE A 134 -6.29 0.89 6.76
C ILE A 134 -7.35 -0.12 6.31
N ARG A 135 -7.90 -0.89 7.26
CA ARG A 135 -8.99 -1.84 6.98
C ARG A 135 -10.22 -1.15 6.41
N ALA A 136 -10.64 -0.03 6.99
CA ALA A 136 -11.79 0.73 6.49
C ALA A 136 -11.59 1.23 5.05
N ALA A 137 -10.39 1.73 4.73
CA ALA A 137 -10.05 2.18 3.39
C ALA A 137 -10.05 1.03 2.36
N LEU A 138 -9.52 -0.15 2.73
CA LEU A 138 -9.60 -1.34 1.87
C LEU A 138 -11.05 -1.80 1.64
N GLU A 139 -11.87 -1.78 2.68
CA GLU A 139 -13.30 -2.13 2.59
C GLU A 139 -14.06 -1.15 1.68
N GLU A 140 -13.76 0.15 1.77
CA GLU A 140 -14.32 1.15 0.87
C GLU A 140 -13.89 0.93 -0.58
N TYR A 141 -12.58 0.76 -0.82
CA TYR A 141 -12.01 0.50 -2.14
C TYR A 141 -12.72 -0.66 -2.84
N CYS A 142 -12.88 -1.76 -2.12
CA CYS A 142 -13.48 -2.98 -2.66
C CYS A 142 -15.00 -2.86 -2.82
N ARG A 143 -15.69 -2.14 -1.93
CA ARG A 143 -17.15 -1.96 -2.01
C ARG A 143 -17.56 -1.03 -3.14
N ALA A 144 -16.78 0.02 -3.41
CA ALA A 144 -17.11 1.00 -4.43
C ALA A 144 -17.05 0.40 -5.84
N TYR A 145 -16.19 -0.61 -6.07
CA TYR A 145 -15.95 -1.18 -7.39
C TYR A 145 -15.72 -0.08 -8.45
N THR A 146 -14.83 0.86 -8.16
CA THR A 146 -14.46 1.93 -9.11
C THR A 146 -12.96 1.95 -9.41
N GLY A 147 -12.15 1.32 -8.55
CA GLY A 147 -10.69 1.49 -8.57
C GLY A 147 -10.23 2.88 -8.13
N GLU A 148 -11.17 3.77 -7.78
CA GLU A 148 -10.84 5.09 -7.25
C GLU A 148 -10.25 4.97 -5.86
N ARG A 149 -9.45 5.96 -5.52
CA ARG A 149 -8.81 6.07 -4.22
C ARG A 149 -9.85 6.27 -3.10
N PRO A 150 -9.78 5.54 -1.98
CA PRO A 150 -10.72 5.69 -0.87
C PRO A 150 -10.82 7.12 -0.32
N GLU A 151 -12.03 7.57 -0.03
CA GLU A 151 -12.34 8.90 0.49
C GLU A 151 -12.37 8.95 2.02
N CYS A 152 -12.47 7.81 2.72
CA CYS A 152 -12.47 7.77 4.19
C CYS A 152 -11.13 8.14 4.84
N ILE A 153 -10.08 8.40 4.05
CA ILE A 153 -8.77 8.86 4.52
C ILE A 153 -8.27 10.02 3.66
N SER A 154 -7.33 10.78 4.20
CA SER A 154 -6.61 11.83 3.47
C SER A 154 -5.40 11.26 2.74
N TRP A 155 -4.90 12.03 1.79
CA TRP A 155 -3.83 11.61 0.91
C TRP A 155 -2.93 12.78 0.52
N VAL A 156 -1.67 12.45 0.24
CA VAL A 156 -0.65 13.37 -0.25
C VAL A 156 -0.04 12.81 -1.53
N GLU A 157 0.41 13.69 -2.44
CA GLU A 157 1.17 13.25 -3.61
C GLU A 157 2.56 12.73 -3.21
N GLY A 158 3.05 11.73 -3.92
CA GLY A 158 4.27 11.02 -3.57
C GLY A 158 4.87 10.22 -4.72
N HIS A 159 5.70 9.26 -4.34
CA HIS A 159 6.31 8.28 -5.22
C HIS A 159 6.00 6.86 -4.73
N LEU A 160 6.16 5.88 -5.62
CA LEU A 160 5.81 4.48 -5.34
C LEU A 160 6.67 3.87 -4.21
N ASN A 161 7.85 4.43 -3.94
CA ASN A 161 8.71 4.06 -2.81
C ASN A 161 8.22 4.62 -1.44
N GLY A 162 7.04 5.23 -1.38
CA GLY A 162 6.47 5.80 -0.17
C GLY A 162 6.99 7.19 0.22
N GLN A 163 7.84 7.81 -0.60
CA GLN A 163 8.28 9.18 -0.42
C GLN A 163 7.13 10.15 -0.70
N ARG A 164 6.86 11.05 0.26
CA ARG A 164 5.91 12.15 0.09
C ARG A 164 6.58 13.32 -0.63
N LEU A 165 5.87 14.01 -1.52
CA LEU A 165 6.40 15.19 -2.22
C LEU A 165 6.43 16.46 -1.37
N ASP A 166 5.70 16.48 -0.25
CA ASP A 166 5.70 17.57 0.73
C ASP A 166 6.83 17.45 1.78
N ARG A 167 7.70 16.44 1.64
CA ARG A 167 8.85 16.17 2.51
C ARG A 167 10.16 16.19 1.72
N PRO A 168 11.31 16.39 2.41
CA PRO A 168 12.63 16.16 1.82
C PRO A 168 12.78 14.72 1.29
N SER A 169 13.73 14.53 0.37
CA SER A 169 13.94 13.25 -0.30
C SER A 169 14.40 12.15 0.66
N ILE A 170 13.81 10.96 0.55
CA ILE A 170 14.15 9.81 1.40
C ILE A 170 15.55 9.25 1.09
N VAL A 171 16.01 9.38 -0.16
CA VAL A 171 17.34 8.90 -0.59
C VAL A 171 18.48 9.77 -0.07
N ASP A 172 18.22 11.04 0.26
CA ASP A 172 19.25 11.93 0.83
C ASP A 172 19.63 11.54 2.27
N PHE A 173 18.80 10.72 2.94
CA PHE A 173 19.09 10.18 4.28
C PHE A 173 19.96 8.92 4.24
N VAL A 174 19.90 8.14 3.16
CA VAL A 174 20.67 6.89 3.02
C VAL A 174 22.15 7.17 2.72
N GLU A 175 22.45 8.24 1.98
CA GLU A 175 23.83 8.63 1.64
C GLU A 175 24.61 9.25 2.81
N ASN A 176 23.96 9.59 3.93
CA ASN A 176 24.59 10.22 5.10
C ASN A 176 25.02 9.23 6.19
N ILE A 177 24.88 7.91 5.99
CA ILE A 177 25.47 6.93 6.90
C ILE A 177 26.97 6.88 6.64
N SER A 178 27.70 7.75 7.32
CA SER A 178 29.14 7.65 7.46
C SER A 178 29.44 6.33 8.17
N ILE A 179 30.06 5.40 7.47
CA ILE A 179 30.65 4.22 8.09
C ILE A 179 31.91 4.72 8.81
N ASP A 180 31.81 4.88 10.14
CA ASP A 180 32.98 5.03 11.02
C ASP A 180 33.70 3.69 11.20
#